data_AF-A0A399Z4P8-F1
#
_entry.id   AF-A0A399Z4P8-F1
#
_cell.length_a   1.000
_cell.length_b   1.000
_cell.length_c   1.000
_cell.angle_alpha   90.00
_cell.angle_beta   90.00
_cell.angle_gamma   90.00
#
_symmetry.space_group_name_H-M   'P 1'
#
loop_
_entity.id
_entity.type
_entity.pdbx_description
1 polymer ?
#
loop_
_entity_poly.entity_id
_entity_poly.type
_entity_poly.pdbx_seq_one_letter_code
_entity_poly.pdbx_strand_id
1 'polypeptide(L)'
;MARVDFVQRVEVDDFPVKVDGFRYTPQTYLDVLRGASQPRQPQDADYAAILARFNLLPKIAGGEIDEVWLFAFPNAGLYESVMGGAGAFWCNAPPLKSAAACPRRFVVMGFNFERGVGEMLESYGHRAESIMLKTFEPLSGEANLWTRFIRYEKSAPGRAAVGNIHYAPNSERDYDWNNPRPVLSECYDWLLNFPNFKGDVRTVAAAEWGSGNIRLHHQWWMNHIPHAAGRKNGIHNNWWQYILNPNNVDA
;
A
#
# COMPACT_ATOMS: atom_id res chain seq x y z
N MET A 1 0.02 16.24 -12.84
CA MET A 1 0.65 14.93 -13.15
C MET A 1 1.45 14.53 -11.93
N ALA A 2 1.25 13.33 -11.40
CA ALA A 2 2.01 12.87 -10.26
C ALA A 2 3.27 12.14 -10.78
N ARG A 3 4.44 12.46 -10.22
CA ARG A 3 5.73 11.96 -10.68
C ARG A 3 6.51 11.46 -9.48
N VAL A 4 7.11 10.30 -9.60
CA VAL A 4 8.06 9.75 -8.63
C VAL A 4 9.44 9.90 -9.22
N ASP A 5 10.33 10.54 -8.47
CA ASP A 5 11.73 10.71 -8.85
C ASP A 5 12.62 10.06 -7.77
N PHE A 6 13.54 9.19 -8.20
CA PHE A 6 14.53 8.61 -7.31
C PHE A 6 15.69 9.59 -7.14
N VAL A 7 15.64 10.41 -6.09
CA VAL A 7 16.63 11.46 -5.83
C VAL A 7 17.88 10.96 -5.13
N GLN A 8 17.81 9.81 -4.46
CA GLN A 8 18.93 9.21 -3.74
C GLN A 8 18.80 7.69 -3.70
N ARG A 9 19.93 6.98 -3.87
CA ARG A 9 20.07 5.55 -3.56
C ARG A 9 21.26 5.36 -2.63
N VAL A 10 21.07 4.60 -1.56
CA VAL A 10 22.11 4.24 -0.61
C VAL A 10 22.18 2.72 -0.54
N GLU A 11 23.37 2.17 -0.72
CA GLU A 11 23.63 0.75 -0.51
C GLU A 11 24.36 0.58 0.82
N VAL A 12 23.94 -0.42 1.59
CA VAL A 12 24.38 -0.63 2.96
C VAL A 12 24.72 -2.11 3.13
N ASP A 13 25.99 -2.41 3.34
CA ASP A 13 26.47 -3.75 3.65
C ASP A 13 26.37 -3.99 5.17
N ASP A 14 25.13 -4.11 5.66
CA ASP A 14 24.86 -4.23 7.09
C ASP A 14 23.45 -4.78 7.36
N PHE A 15 23.26 -5.39 8.54
CA PHE A 15 21.96 -5.84 9.01
C PHE A 15 21.29 -4.73 9.84
N PRO A 16 19.99 -4.42 9.63
CA PRO A 16 19.30 -3.46 10.50
C PRO A 16 19.23 -4.00 11.93
N VAL A 17 19.34 -3.08 12.90
CA VAL A 17 19.13 -3.38 14.32
C VAL A 17 17.65 -3.70 14.52
N LYS A 18 17.37 -4.67 15.39
CA LYS A 18 16.03 -5.01 15.86
C LYS A 18 15.61 -4.10 17.00
N VAL A 19 14.32 -4.02 17.27
CA VAL A 19 13.78 -3.18 18.37
C VAL A 19 14.32 -3.55 19.76
N ASP A 20 14.90 -4.74 19.93
CA ASP A 20 15.55 -5.19 21.17
C ASP A 20 17.09 -5.01 21.17
N GLY A 21 17.62 -4.30 20.17
CA GLY A 21 19.06 -4.07 20.01
C GLY A 21 19.82 -5.21 19.32
N PHE A 22 19.19 -6.34 19.02
CA PHE A 22 19.85 -7.43 18.31
C PHE A 22 20.20 -7.03 16.88
N ARG A 23 21.33 -7.51 16.39
CA ARG A 23 21.73 -7.38 14.99
C ARG A 23 22.26 -8.72 14.50
N TYR A 24 21.76 -9.17 13.37
CA TYR A 24 22.31 -10.36 12.72
C TYR A 24 23.77 -10.13 12.33
N THR A 25 24.54 -11.21 12.33
CA THR A 25 25.80 -11.33 11.60
C THR A 25 25.54 -12.20 10.37
N PRO A 26 26.44 -12.23 9.38
CA PRO A 26 26.29 -13.13 8.23
C PRO A 26 26.05 -14.58 8.66
N GLN A 27 26.77 -15.06 9.69
CA GLN A 27 26.62 -16.42 10.18
C GLN A 27 25.26 -16.65 10.85
N THR A 28 24.85 -15.79 11.79
CA THR A 28 23.58 -15.99 12.50
C THR A 28 22.38 -15.84 11.57
N TYR A 29 22.50 -15.03 10.51
CA TYR A 29 21.49 -14.95 9.47
C TYR A 29 21.42 -16.21 8.60
N LEU A 30 22.59 -16.74 8.17
CA LEU A 30 22.65 -18.00 7.42
C LEU A 30 22.10 -19.18 8.20
N ASP A 31 22.31 -19.23 9.52
CA ASP A 31 21.76 -20.27 10.38
C ASP A 31 20.22 -20.22 10.39
N VAL A 32 19.62 -19.03 10.37
CA VAL A 32 18.16 -18.85 10.23
C VAL A 32 17.70 -19.33 8.85
N LEU A 33 18.35 -18.91 7.77
CA LEU A 33 17.97 -19.32 6.41
C LEU A 33 18.07 -20.83 6.18
N ARG A 34 19.00 -21.50 6.87
CA ARG A 34 19.18 -22.97 6.80
C ARG A 34 18.27 -23.74 7.75
N GLY A 35 17.48 -23.05 8.58
CA GLY A 35 16.66 -23.68 9.62
C GLY A 35 17.46 -24.25 10.79
N ALA A 36 18.75 -23.91 10.92
CA ALA A 36 19.59 -24.28 12.05
C ALA A 36 19.27 -23.44 13.30
N SER A 37 18.61 -22.30 13.13
CA SER A 37 18.11 -21.44 14.21
C SER A 37 16.76 -20.82 13.84
N GLN A 38 15.96 -20.49 14.85
CA GLN A 38 14.72 -19.74 14.64
C GLN A 38 15.02 -18.26 14.38
N PRO A 39 14.21 -17.56 13.57
CA PRO A 39 14.31 -16.11 13.43
C PRO A 39 14.21 -15.39 14.78
N ARG A 40 15.00 -14.33 14.97
CA ARG A 40 14.95 -13.50 16.18
C ARG A 40 13.55 -12.94 16.41
N GLN A 41 13.12 -12.98 17.67
CA GLN A 41 11.93 -12.30 18.16
C GLN A 41 12.32 -11.26 19.22
N PRO A 42 11.70 -10.07 19.25
CA PRO A 42 10.77 -9.53 18.23
C PRO A 42 11.44 -9.35 16.85
N GLN A 43 10.67 -9.56 15.78
CA GLN A 43 11.19 -9.47 14.42
C GLN A 43 11.41 -8.05 13.94
N ASP A 44 10.74 -7.06 14.50
CA ASP A 44 10.70 -5.69 13.98
C ASP A 44 12.08 -5.04 13.94
N ALA A 45 12.36 -4.35 12.85
CA ALA A 45 13.51 -3.48 12.73
C ALA A 45 13.30 -2.22 13.59
N ASP A 46 14.39 -1.68 14.13
CA ASP A 46 14.39 -0.40 14.81
C ASP A 46 14.34 0.74 13.77
N TYR A 47 13.12 1.16 13.44
CA TYR A 47 12.88 2.31 12.56
C TYR A 47 13.48 3.61 13.13
N ALA A 48 13.57 3.79 14.44
CA ALA A 48 14.18 4.98 15.02
C ALA A 48 15.69 5.00 14.73
N ALA A 49 16.37 3.86 14.86
CA ALA A 49 17.78 3.71 14.49
C ALA A 49 18.00 3.94 12.99
N ILE A 50 17.12 3.44 12.12
CA ILE A 50 17.19 3.67 10.66
C ILE A 50 17.03 5.16 10.35
N LEU A 51 15.99 5.81 10.88
CA LEU A 51 15.71 7.23 10.67
C LEU A 51 16.87 8.12 11.12
N ALA A 52 17.48 7.80 12.27
CA ALA A 52 18.64 8.51 12.80
C ALA A 52 19.90 8.29 11.95
N ARG A 53 20.21 7.03 11.59
CA ARG A 53 21.42 6.66 10.83
C ARG A 53 21.54 7.42 9.52
N PHE A 54 20.42 7.62 8.81
CA PHE A 54 20.42 8.28 7.50
C PHE A 54 19.94 9.74 7.55
N ASN A 55 19.77 10.30 8.75
CA ASN A 55 19.31 11.67 8.96
C ASN A 55 18.04 11.99 8.16
N LEU A 56 17.04 11.10 8.21
CA LEU A 56 15.88 11.16 7.31
C LEU A 56 14.87 12.25 7.73
N LEU A 57 14.66 12.46 9.03
CA LEU A 57 13.64 13.40 9.50
C LEU A 57 13.91 14.85 9.05
N PRO A 58 15.14 15.40 9.15
CA PRO A 58 15.42 16.74 8.62
C PRO A 58 15.20 16.84 7.10
N LYS A 59 15.59 15.82 6.32
CA LYS A 59 15.37 15.80 4.87
C LYS A 59 13.88 15.83 4.50
N ILE A 60 13.07 15.05 5.22
CA ILE A 60 11.62 15.02 5.04
C ILE A 60 10.99 16.35 5.44
N ALA A 61 11.38 16.89 6.60
CA ALA A 61 10.89 18.17 7.09
C ALA A 61 11.23 19.33 6.13
N GLY A 62 12.41 19.30 5.53
CA GLY A 62 12.88 20.27 4.53
C GLY A 62 12.30 20.08 3.13
N GLY A 63 11.57 18.99 2.86
CA GLY A 63 11.02 18.68 1.53
C GLY A 63 12.07 18.21 0.52
N GLU A 64 13.23 17.73 0.98
CA GLU A 64 14.25 17.12 0.12
C GLU A 64 13.83 15.74 -0.39
N ILE A 65 13.08 15.00 0.45
CA ILE A 65 12.47 13.71 0.14
C ILE A 65 11.06 13.66 0.74
N ASP A 66 10.13 12.96 0.10
CA ASP A 66 8.76 12.78 0.60
C ASP A 66 8.51 11.35 1.12
N GLU A 67 9.38 10.40 0.78
CA GLU A 67 9.18 8.97 0.99
C GLU A 67 10.51 8.22 1.05
N VAL A 68 10.52 7.08 1.73
CA VAL A 68 11.71 6.23 1.90
C VAL A 68 11.38 4.80 1.51
N TRP A 69 12.19 4.18 0.64
CA TRP A 69 12.06 2.77 0.27
C TRP A 69 13.21 1.98 0.87
N LEU A 70 12.89 0.97 1.66
CA LEU A 70 13.84 0.05 2.27
C LEU A 70 13.74 -1.29 1.55
N PHE A 71 14.82 -1.72 0.90
CA PHE A 71 14.95 -3.05 0.34
C PHE A 71 15.81 -3.90 1.26
N ALA A 72 15.27 -5.00 1.76
CA ALA A 72 15.98 -5.90 2.64
C ALA A 72 15.65 -7.36 2.36
N PHE A 73 16.30 -8.25 3.10
CA PHE A 73 16.17 -9.70 3.01
C PHE A 73 15.03 -10.23 3.92
N PRO A 74 14.58 -11.49 3.77
CA PRO A 74 13.61 -12.10 4.68
C PRO A 74 14.04 -12.02 6.14
N ASN A 75 13.09 -11.77 7.04
CA ASN A 75 13.36 -11.56 8.48
C ASN A 75 14.12 -10.27 8.81
N ALA A 76 14.23 -9.30 7.89
CA ALA A 76 14.79 -7.98 8.19
C ALA A 76 13.92 -7.15 9.16
N GLY A 77 12.63 -7.45 9.27
CA GLY A 77 11.73 -6.80 10.24
C GLY A 77 11.06 -5.52 9.72
N LEU A 78 10.89 -5.41 8.42
CA LEU A 78 10.24 -4.26 7.80
C LEU A 78 8.73 -4.52 7.68
N TYR A 79 7.92 -3.51 8.00
CA TYR A 79 6.54 -3.44 7.53
C TYR A 79 6.52 -3.15 6.03
N GLU A 80 5.52 -3.67 5.33
CA GLU A 80 5.29 -3.41 3.90
C GLU A 80 5.10 -1.91 3.63
N SER A 81 4.36 -1.24 4.51
CA SER A 81 4.33 0.22 4.60
C SER A 81 4.17 0.63 6.07
N VAL A 82 4.69 1.80 6.42
CA VAL A 82 4.45 2.44 7.73
C VAL A 82 4.53 3.96 7.59
N MET A 83 3.70 4.70 8.32
CA MET A 83 3.65 6.17 8.26
C MET A 83 4.36 6.80 9.45
N GLY A 84 5.17 7.83 9.19
CA GLY A 84 5.74 8.73 10.21
C GLY A 84 5.28 10.17 10.01
N GLY A 85 5.61 11.04 10.96
CA GLY A 85 5.26 12.46 10.93
C GLY A 85 4.05 12.85 11.77
N ALA A 86 3.83 14.15 11.89
CA ALA A 86 2.74 14.74 12.65
C ALA A 86 1.38 14.29 12.09
N GLY A 87 0.51 13.81 12.98
CA GLY A 87 -0.80 13.28 12.59
C GLY A 87 -0.73 12.02 11.71
N ALA A 88 0.38 11.27 11.75
CA ALA A 88 0.46 9.97 11.08
C ALA A 88 -0.63 9.01 11.58
N PHE A 89 -1.13 8.18 10.67
CA PHE A 89 -2.20 7.21 10.91
C PHE A 89 -1.80 5.83 10.39
N TRP A 90 -2.64 4.82 10.66
CA TRP A 90 -2.38 3.45 10.22
C TRP A 90 -2.12 3.40 8.71
N CYS A 91 -0.98 2.84 8.31
CA CYS A 91 -0.63 2.65 6.91
C CYS A 91 -0.05 1.26 6.72
N ASN A 92 -0.90 0.24 6.78
CA ASN A 92 -0.55 -1.18 6.92
C ASN A 92 0.31 -1.55 8.15
N ALA A 93 0.51 -0.59 9.05
CA ALA A 93 1.24 -0.74 10.29
C ALA A 93 0.89 0.42 11.24
N PRO A 94 1.12 0.25 12.57
CA PRO A 94 1.01 1.34 13.53
C PRO A 94 1.93 2.54 13.18
N PRO A 95 1.50 3.79 13.40
CA PRO A 95 2.33 4.97 13.13
C PRO A 95 3.68 4.95 13.87
N LEU A 96 4.73 5.44 13.22
CA LEU A 96 6.07 5.60 13.79
C LEU A 96 6.08 6.71 14.84
N LYS A 97 5.92 6.34 16.12
CA LYS A 97 5.96 7.28 17.25
C LYS A 97 7.26 8.07 17.33
N SER A 98 8.39 7.46 16.96
CA SER A 98 9.71 8.10 16.93
C SER A 98 9.80 9.23 15.91
N ALA A 99 8.90 9.27 14.92
CA ALA A 99 8.86 10.29 13.87
C ALA A 99 7.77 11.36 14.11
N ALA A 100 7.07 11.34 15.25
CA ALA A 100 5.92 12.21 15.50
C ALA A 100 6.25 13.71 15.49
N ALA A 101 7.51 14.08 15.76
CA ALA A 101 7.98 15.46 15.73
C ALA A 101 8.26 16.00 14.31
N CYS A 102 8.30 15.13 13.29
CA CYS A 102 8.45 15.57 11.91
C CYS A 102 7.15 16.26 11.44
N PRO A 103 7.19 17.52 10.96
CA PRO A 103 5.97 18.28 10.67
C PRO A 103 5.18 17.75 9.47
N ARG A 104 5.82 16.95 8.61
CA ARG A 104 5.23 16.36 7.40
C ARG A 104 5.03 14.86 7.60
N ARG A 105 3.87 14.35 7.17
CA ARG A 105 3.64 12.92 7.03
C ARG A 105 4.48 12.37 5.87
N PHE A 106 5.02 11.18 6.07
CA PHE A 106 5.76 10.43 5.06
C PHE A 106 5.52 8.94 5.24
N VAL A 107 5.72 8.16 4.17
CA VAL A 107 5.64 6.70 4.21
C VAL A 107 7.04 6.12 4.11
N VAL A 108 7.29 5.05 4.85
CA VAL A 108 8.43 4.16 4.63
C VAL A 108 7.88 2.86 4.05
N MET A 109 8.27 2.55 2.81
CA MET A 109 7.94 1.29 2.15
C MET A 109 9.02 0.25 2.51
N GLY A 110 8.61 -0.97 2.87
CA GLY A 110 9.50 -2.09 3.10
C GLY A 110 9.31 -3.16 2.04
N PHE A 111 10.37 -3.45 1.28
CA PHE A 111 10.37 -4.46 0.23
C PHE A 111 11.37 -5.56 0.54
N ASN A 112 10.97 -6.80 0.27
CA ASN A 112 11.86 -7.94 0.31
C ASN A 112 12.41 -8.21 -1.10
N PHE A 113 13.72 -8.07 -1.30
CA PHE A 113 14.32 -8.26 -2.62
C PHE A 113 14.38 -9.73 -3.08
N GLU A 114 14.04 -10.70 -2.22
CA GLU A 114 13.85 -12.11 -2.59
C GLU A 114 12.42 -12.39 -3.09
N ARG A 115 11.51 -11.40 -3.01
CA ARG A 115 10.13 -11.47 -3.52
C ARG A 115 10.04 -10.76 -4.88
N GLY A 116 8.92 -10.98 -5.57
CA GLY A 116 8.69 -10.44 -6.90
C GLY A 116 8.10 -9.03 -6.91
N VAL A 117 7.94 -8.49 -8.12
CA VAL A 117 7.28 -7.20 -8.37
C VAL A 117 5.80 -7.23 -7.96
N GLY A 118 5.13 -8.39 -8.03
CA GLY A 118 3.74 -8.53 -7.61
C GLY A 118 3.57 -8.18 -6.13
N GLU A 119 4.43 -8.73 -5.29
CA GLU A 119 4.46 -8.45 -3.86
C GLU A 119 4.78 -6.98 -3.55
N MET A 120 5.70 -6.37 -4.31
CA MET A 120 5.96 -4.94 -4.16
C MET A 120 4.72 -4.09 -4.48
N LEU A 121 3.96 -4.48 -5.51
CA LEU A 121 2.69 -3.83 -5.85
C LEU A 121 1.63 -4.07 -4.77
N GLU A 122 1.62 -5.25 -4.15
CA GLU A 122 0.74 -5.56 -3.02
C GLU A 122 1.00 -4.63 -1.84
N SER A 123 2.27 -4.52 -1.42
CA SER A 123 2.69 -3.62 -0.35
C SER A 123 2.29 -2.17 -0.64
N TYR A 124 2.47 -1.72 -1.89
CA TYR A 124 2.04 -0.38 -2.31
C TYR A 124 0.51 -0.25 -2.33
N GLY A 125 -0.20 -1.31 -2.70
CA GLY A 125 -1.65 -1.40 -2.65
C GLY A 125 -2.20 -1.23 -1.23
N HIS A 126 -1.59 -1.88 -0.24
CA HIS A 126 -1.97 -1.72 1.17
C HIS A 126 -1.79 -0.29 1.71
N ARG A 127 -0.73 0.40 1.26
CA ARG A 127 -0.60 1.84 1.49
C ARG A 127 -1.77 2.59 0.88
N ALA A 128 -2.09 2.35 -0.39
CA ALA A 128 -3.18 3.02 -1.08
C ALA A 128 -4.51 2.79 -0.36
N GLU A 129 -4.81 1.54 0.02
CA GLU A 129 -6.01 1.19 0.78
C GLU A 129 -6.10 1.95 2.12
N SER A 130 -5.00 1.99 2.88
CA SER A 130 -4.95 2.68 4.16
C SER A 130 -5.18 4.20 4.01
N ILE A 131 -4.55 4.82 3.01
CA ILE A 131 -4.70 6.25 2.73
C ILE A 131 -6.12 6.57 2.24
N MET A 132 -6.68 5.76 1.34
CA MET A 132 -8.02 6.00 0.83
C MET A 132 -9.08 5.76 1.89
N LEU A 133 -8.91 4.75 2.75
CA LEU A 133 -9.77 4.53 3.91
C LEU A 133 -9.78 5.76 4.81
N LYS A 134 -8.61 6.34 5.12
CA LYS A 134 -8.51 7.54 5.94
C LYS A 134 -9.10 8.78 5.25
N THR A 135 -8.85 8.94 3.95
CA THR A 135 -9.36 10.07 3.15
C THR A 135 -10.89 10.11 3.13
N PHE A 136 -11.53 8.94 3.07
CA PHE A 136 -12.99 8.81 3.03
C PHE A 136 -13.65 8.61 4.40
N GLU A 137 -12.87 8.54 5.49
CA GLU A 137 -13.36 8.31 6.86
C GLU A 137 -14.48 9.28 7.29
N PRO A 138 -14.46 10.58 6.94
CA PRO A 138 -15.54 11.50 7.31
C PRO A 138 -16.88 11.26 6.58
N LEU A 139 -16.88 10.45 5.51
CA LEU A 139 -18.05 10.21 4.68
C LEU A 139 -18.67 8.84 4.98
N SER A 140 -19.99 8.74 4.82
CA SER A 140 -20.75 7.51 5.04
C SER A 140 -21.76 7.24 3.92
N GLY A 141 -22.29 6.02 3.89
CA GLY A 141 -23.25 5.59 2.87
C GLY A 141 -22.72 5.78 1.45
N GLU A 142 -23.59 6.20 0.53
CA GLU A 142 -23.25 6.40 -0.88
C GLU A 142 -22.33 7.61 -1.13
N ALA A 143 -22.12 8.48 -0.13
CA ALA A 143 -21.11 9.54 -0.22
C ALA A 143 -19.68 8.99 -0.10
N ASN A 144 -19.50 7.86 0.60
CA ASN A 144 -18.22 7.20 0.77
C ASN A 144 -17.90 6.32 -0.46
N LEU A 145 -17.32 6.96 -1.48
CA LEU A 145 -17.01 6.32 -2.75
C LEU A 145 -15.94 5.22 -2.62
N TRP A 146 -15.06 5.28 -1.60
CA TRP A 146 -14.10 4.21 -1.33
C TRP A 146 -14.79 2.89 -0.99
N THR A 147 -15.81 2.90 -0.13
CA THR A 147 -16.57 1.68 0.22
C THR A 147 -17.33 1.09 -0.96
N ARG A 148 -17.64 1.89 -1.99
CA ARG A 148 -18.21 1.40 -3.25
C ARG A 148 -17.13 0.80 -4.15
N PHE A 149 -15.99 1.47 -4.29
CA PHE A 149 -14.86 1.03 -5.11
C PHE A 149 -14.40 -0.39 -4.74
N ILE A 150 -14.26 -0.66 -3.43
CA ILE A 150 -13.73 -1.94 -2.92
C ILE A 150 -14.75 -3.08 -2.85
N ARG A 151 -15.98 -2.88 -3.38
CA ARG A 151 -16.99 -3.94 -3.38
C ARG A 151 -16.55 -5.10 -4.28
N TYR A 152 -16.80 -6.30 -3.81
CA TYR A 152 -16.72 -7.55 -4.58
C TYR A 152 -17.93 -8.40 -4.20
N GLU A 153 -18.23 -9.44 -4.98
CA GLU A 153 -19.52 -10.14 -4.90
C GLU A 153 -19.84 -10.68 -3.49
N LYS A 154 -18.86 -11.25 -2.81
CA LYS A 154 -19.05 -11.79 -1.47
C LYS A 154 -19.27 -10.69 -0.42
N SER A 155 -18.71 -9.49 -0.60
CA SER A 155 -18.92 -8.36 0.33
C SER A 155 -20.17 -7.54 0.01
N ALA A 156 -20.60 -7.50 -1.25
CA ALA A 156 -21.79 -6.79 -1.70
C ALA A 156 -22.46 -7.55 -2.88
N PRO A 157 -23.29 -8.56 -2.59
CA PRO A 157 -23.91 -9.39 -3.62
C PRO A 157 -24.67 -8.58 -4.67
N GLY A 158 -24.45 -8.90 -5.95
CA GLY A 158 -25.03 -8.21 -7.11
C GLY A 158 -24.53 -6.78 -7.33
N ARG A 159 -23.54 -6.32 -6.56
CA ARG A 159 -23.02 -4.94 -6.59
C ARG A 159 -21.49 -4.92 -6.54
N ALA A 160 -20.83 -5.93 -7.13
CA ALA A 160 -19.39 -5.95 -7.24
C ALA A 160 -18.89 -4.75 -8.05
N ALA A 161 -17.79 -4.15 -7.60
CA ALA A 161 -17.11 -3.05 -8.27
C ALA A 161 -15.71 -3.54 -8.68
N VAL A 162 -14.65 -2.85 -8.22
CA VAL A 162 -13.26 -3.18 -8.57
C VAL A 162 -12.69 -4.23 -7.61
N GLY A 163 -13.10 -4.20 -6.34
CA GLY A 163 -12.51 -5.03 -5.28
C GLY A 163 -11.29 -4.36 -4.64
N ASN A 164 -10.44 -5.15 -4.01
CA ASN A 164 -9.31 -4.65 -3.21
C ASN A 164 -8.02 -5.41 -3.55
N ILE A 165 -6.93 -5.12 -2.84
CA ILE A 165 -5.63 -5.69 -3.20
C ILE A 165 -5.57 -7.21 -3.03
N HIS A 166 -6.46 -7.78 -2.21
CA HIS A 166 -6.61 -9.20 -1.90
C HIS A 166 -7.73 -9.90 -2.68
N TYR A 167 -8.80 -9.18 -3.01
CA TYR A 167 -10.04 -9.73 -3.58
C TYR A 167 -10.37 -9.05 -4.91
N ALA A 168 -10.44 -9.85 -5.97
CA ALA A 168 -11.04 -9.45 -7.24
C ALA A 168 -12.58 -9.49 -7.15
N PRO A 169 -13.32 -8.93 -8.14
CA PRO A 169 -14.77 -8.83 -8.09
C PRO A 169 -15.52 -10.15 -7.82
N ASN A 170 -14.97 -11.29 -8.23
CA ASN A 170 -15.59 -12.62 -8.03
C ASN A 170 -14.93 -13.47 -6.92
N SER A 171 -13.91 -12.96 -6.22
CA SER A 171 -13.14 -13.72 -5.25
C SER A 171 -14.00 -14.21 -4.08
N GLU A 172 -13.77 -15.47 -3.66
CA GLU A 172 -14.49 -16.09 -2.54
C GLU A 172 -13.62 -16.22 -1.27
N ARG A 173 -12.30 -16.12 -1.43
CA ARG A 173 -11.30 -16.14 -0.36
C ARG A 173 -10.12 -15.26 -0.74
N ASP A 174 -9.21 -15.11 0.21
CA ASP A 174 -7.99 -14.34 0.04
C ASP A 174 -7.16 -14.82 -1.16
N TYR A 175 -6.67 -13.88 -1.98
CA TYR A 175 -5.88 -14.11 -3.20
C TYR A 175 -6.57 -14.95 -4.29
N ASP A 176 -7.91 -15.06 -4.27
CA ASP A 176 -8.69 -15.83 -5.24
C ASP A 176 -8.87 -15.10 -6.58
N TRP A 177 -7.75 -14.76 -7.25
CA TRP A 177 -7.75 -14.00 -8.51
C TRP A 177 -7.90 -14.89 -9.75
N ASN A 178 -7.84 -16.21 -9.61
CA ASN A 178 -8.04 -17.15 -10.73
C ASN A 178 -9.43 -17.80 -10.73
N ASN A 179 -10.39 -17.24 -9.99
CA ASN A 179 -11.72 -17.80 -9.92
C ASN A 179 -12.42 -17.72 -11.29
N PRO A 180 -12.80 -18.85 -11.92
CA PRO A 180 -13.39 -18.83 -13.26
C PRO A 180 -14.85 -18.37 -13.25
N ARG A 181 -15.48 -18.25 -12.08
CA ARG A 181 -16.90 -17.87 -11.94
C ARG A 181 -17.14 -16.47 -12.51
N PRO A 182 -17.99 -16.30 -13.53
CA PRO A 182 -18.34 -14.97 -14.01
C PRO A 182 -19.10 -14.18 -12.94
N VAL A 183 -18.96 -12.85 -12.96
CA VAL A 183 -19.70 -11.96 -12.08
C VAL A 183 -20.09 -10.67 -12.79
N LEU A 184 -21.23 -10.09 -12.42
CA LEU A 184 -21.58 -8.73 -12.83
C LEU A 184 -20.75 -7.74 -12.00
N SER A 185 -20.05 -6.82 -12.66
CA SER A 185 -19.23 -5.81 -12.02
C SER A 185 -19.36 -4.45 -12.71
N GLU A 186 -19.34 -3.39 -11.91
CA GLU A 186 -19.26 -2.00 -12.39
C GLU A 186 -17.80 -1.49 -12.57
N CYS A 187 -16.80 -2.38 -12.61
CA CYS A 187 -15.39 -1.99 -12.77
C CYS A 187 -15.15 -1.09 -13.99
N TYR A 188 -15.84 -1.32 -15.11
CA TYR A 188 -15.77 -0.46 -16.29
C TYR A 188 -16.43 0.91 -16.09
N ASP A 189 -17.45 1.03 -15.24
CA ASP A 189 -18.04 2.33 -14.90
C ASP A 189 -17.05 3.18 -14.09
N TRP A 190 -16.26 2.53 -13.22
CA TRP A 190 -15.15 3.17 -12.53
C TRP A 190 -14.02 3.59 -13.48
N LEU A 191 -13.60 2.69 -14.38
CA LEU A 191 -12.49 2.93 -15.28
C LEU A 191 -12.79 4.02 -16.33
N LEU A 192 -13.99 3.99 -16.91
CA LEU A 192 -14.30 4.78 -18.11
C LEU A 192 -15.18 6.00 -17.81
N ASN A 193 -16.02 5.93 -16.78
CA ASN A 193 -17.09 6.92 -16.59
C ASN A 193 -16.95 7.74 -15.31
N PHE A 194 -16.04 7.38 -14.38
CA PHE A 194 -15.81 8.22 -13.20
C PHE A 194 -15.33 9.64 -13.60
N PRO A 195 -15.91 10.72 -13.04
CA PRO A 195 -16.81 10.80 -11.88
C PRO A 195 -18.32 10.80 -12.22
N ASN A 196 -18.66 10.70 -13.50
CA ASN A 196 -20.02 10.78 -14.06
C ASN A 196 -20.52 9.41 -14.53
N PHE A 197 -20.69 8.50 -13.57
CA PHE A 197 -21.16 7.13 -13.75
C PHE A 197 -22.33 7.02 -14.75
N LYS A 198 -22.28 5.99 -15.59
CA LYS A 198 -23.30 5.67 -16.60
C LYS A 198 -24.07 4.39 -16.27
N GLY A 199 -23.70 3.68 -15.20
CA GLY A 199 -24.28 2.39 -14.87
C GLY A 199 -23.73 1.26 -15.75
N ASP A 200 -22.48 1.37 -16.21
CA ASP A 200 -21.82 0.35 -17.02
C ASP A 200 -21.46 -0.88 -16.18
N VAL A 201 -22.38 -1.84 -16.16
CA VAL A 201 -22.23 -3.13 -15.47
C VAL A 201 -22.04 -4.23 -16.51
N ARG A 202 -20.96 -4.99 -16.39
CA ARG A 202 -20.60 -6.06 -17.35
C ARG A 202 -20.34 -7.37 -16.63
N THR A 203 -20.54 -8.47 -17.36
CA THR A 203 -20.08 -9.78 -16.91
C THR A 203 -18.57 -9.88 -17.14
N VAL A 204 -17.80 -10.02 -16.06
CA VAL A 204 -16.34 -10.15 -16.06
C VAL A 204 -15.93 -11.44 -15.33
N ALA A 205 -14.69 -11.86 -15.53
CA ALA A 205 -14.10 -13.04 -14.89
C ALA A 205 -12.58 -12.87 -14.79
N ALA A 206 -11.88 -13.89 -14.27
CA ALA A 206 -10.45 -13.85 -13.97
C ALA A 206 -9.54 -13.29 -15.09
N ALA A 207 -9.89 -13.50 -16.36
CA ALA A 207 -9.14 -12.97 -17.49
C ALA A 207 -9.00 -11.44 -17.49
N GLU A 208 -9.94 -10.72 -16.88
CA GLU A 208 -9.95 -9.26 -16.78
C GLU A 208 -8.78 -8.72 -15.95
N TRP A 209 -8.40 -9.43 -14.88
CA TRP A 209 -7.33 -9.04 -13.95
C TRP A 209 -6.16 -10.03 -13.94
N GLY A 210 -5.97 -10.77 -15.04
CA GLY A 210 -4.75 -11.55 -15.28
C GLY A 210 -4.75 -12.98 -14.73
N SER A 211 -5.91 -13.58 -14.48
CA SER A 211 -6.09 -15.03 -14.25
C SER A 211 -5.17 -15.63 -13.19
N GLY A 212 -5.15 -15.04 -11.99
CA GLY A 212 -4.32 -15.49 -10.88
C GLY A 212 -2.90 -14.92 -10.84
N ASN A 213 -2.48 -14.17 -11.85
CA ASN A 213 -1.18 -13.50 -11.81
C ASN A 213 -1.22 -12.29 -10.88
N ILE A 214 -0.50 -12.37 -9.76
CA ILE A 214 -0.39 -11.32 -8.74
C ILE A 214 -0.09 -9.93 -9.33
N ARG A 215 0.93 -9.84 -10.19
CA ARG A 215 1.35 -8.57 -10.78
C ARG A 215 0.27 -7.99 -11.68
N LEU A 216 -0.37 -8.82 -12.51
CA LEU A 216 -1.41 -8.35 -13.42
C LEU A 216 -2.66 -7.91 -12.65
N HIS A 217 -3.04 -8.62 -11.58
CA HIS A 217 -4.16 -8.22 -10.73
C HIS A 217 -3.91 -6.85 -10.10
N HIS A 218 -2.74 -6.64 -9.49
CA HIS A 218 -2.43 -5.36 -8.84
C HIS A 218 -2.29 -4.21 -9.85
N GLN A 219 -1.70 -4.45 -11.03
CA GLN A 219 -1.67 -3.45 -12.10
C GLN A 219 -3.08 -3.10 -12.59
N TRP A 220 -3.94 -4.10 -12.79
CA TRP A 220 -5.34 -3.90 -13.15
C TRP A 220 -6.06 -3.07 -12.08
N TRP A 221 -5.93 -3.42 -10.81
CA TRP A 221 -6.56 -2.70 -9.70
C TRP A 221 -6.10 -1.24 -9.60
N MET A 222 -4.79 -1.00 -9.70
CA MET A 222 -4.23 0.36 -9.66
C MET A 222 -4.66 1.20 -10.88
N ASN A 223 -4.81 0.59 -12.06
CA ASN A 223 -5.33 1.29 -13.24
C ASN A 223 -6.78 1.77 -13.07
N HIS A 224 -7.55 1.13 -12.18
CA HIS A 224 -8.91 1.55 -11.88
C HIS A 224 -8.98 2.69 -10.85
N ILE A 225 -7.87 3.06 -10.20
CA ILE A 225 -7.86 4.16 -9.25
C ILE A 225 -8.19 5.48 -9.98
N PRO A 226 -9.23 6.21 -9.53
CA PRO A 226 -9.65 7.47 -10.13
C PRO A 226 -8.55 8.51 -10.26
N HIS A 227 -8.47 9.14 -11.43
CA HIS A 227 -7.51 10.20 -11.75
C HIS A 227 -8.12 11.37 -12.55
N ALA A 228 -9.45 11.55 -12.45
CA ALA A 228 -10.18 12.60 -13.15
C ALA A 228 -10.10 13.97 -12.47
N ALA A 229 -10.38 15.03 -13.21
CA ALA A 229 -10.46 16.40 -12.68
C ALA A 229 -11.71 16.61 -11.80
N GLY A 230 -11.66 17.65 -10.95
CA GLY A 230 -12.77 18.06 -10.08
C GLY A 230 -12.77 17.41 -8.71
N ARG A 231 -13.88 17.60 -7.98
CA ARG A 231 -14.10 17.09 -6.63
C ARG A 231 -15.51 16.51 -6.54
N LYS A 232 -15.70 15.56 -5.63
CA LYS A 232 -17.01 15.01 -5.25
C LYS A 232 -17.00 14.75 -3.75
N ASN A 233 -18.05 15.19 -3.06
CA ASN A 233 -18.19 15.07 -1.60
C ASN A 233 -16.99 15.63 -0.82
N GLY A 234 -16.41 16.74 -1.29
CA GLY A 234 -15.23 17.37 -0.67
C GLY A 234 -13.88 16.76 -1.06
N ILE A 235 -13.85 15.56 -1.62
CA ILE A 235 -12.63 14.83 -1.97
C ILE A 235 -12.29 15.04 -3.45
N HIS A 236 -11.01 15.17 -3.79
CA HIS A 236 -10.55 15.25 -5.17
C HIS A 236 -10.84 13.96 -5.93
N ASN A 237 -11.32 14.09 -7.17
CA ASN A 237 -11.57 12.97 -8.06
C ASN A 237 -10.30 12.23 -8.49
N ASN A 238 -9.14 12.86 -8.33
CA ASN A 238 -7.84 12.24 -8.55
C ASN A 238 -7.27 11.71 -7.23
N TRP A 239 -7.50 10.43 -6.96
CA TRP A 239 -7.16 9.78 -5.69
C TRP A 239 -5.65 9.60 -5.52
N TRP A 240 -4.89 9.55 -6.63
CA TRP A 240 -3.43 9.51 -6.59
C TRP A 240 -2.81 10.71 -5.88
N GLN A 241 -3.50 11.84 -5.80
CA GLN A 241 -3.03 13.00 -5.04
C GLN A 241 -2.90 12.71 -3.54
N TYR A 242 -3.76 11.85 -2.98
CA TYR A 242 -3.69 11.43 -1.59
C TYR A 242 -2.71 10.27 -1.41
N ILE A 243 -2.80 9.26 -2.28
CA ILE A 243 -1.96 8.05 -2.21
C ILE A 243 -0.47 8.44 -2.25
N LEU A 244 -0.09 9.34 -3.15
CA LEU A 244 1.30 9.78 -3.29
C LEU A 244 1.71 10.83 -2.25
N ASN A 245 0.77 11.65 -1.77
CA ASN A 245 1.05 12.66 -0.76
C ASN A 245 0.04 12.59 0.40
N PRO A 246 0.34 11.85 1.48
CA PRO A 246 -0.56 11.71 2.63
C PRO A 246 -0.78 13.01 3.42
N ASN A 247 -0.04 14.08 3.11
CA ASN A 247 -0.29 15.41 3.67
C ASN A 247 -1.56 16.06 3.09
N ASN A 248 -2.09 15.55 1.97
CA ASN A 248 -3.37 15.99 1.41
C ASN A 248 -4.58 15.38 2.13
N VAL A 249 -4.37 14.40 3.00
CA VAL A 249 -5.44 13.86 3.84
C VAL A 249 -5.69 14.85 4.97
N ASP A 250 -6.86 15.50 4.94
CA ASP A 250 -7.25 16.47 5.96
C ASP A 250 -7.21 15.83 7.36
N ALA A 251 -6.78 16.61 8.36
CA ALA A 251 -6.74 16.23 9.77
C ALA A 251 -8.05 16.57 10.48
#